data_AF-A0A7W0WVE6-F1
#
_entry.id   AF-A0A7W0WVE6-F1
#
_cell.length_a   1.000
_cell.length_b   1.000
_cell.length_c   1.000
_cell.angle_alpha   90.00
_cell.angle_beta   90.00
_cell.angle_gamma   90.00
#
_symmetry.space_group_name_H-M   'P 1'
#
loop_
_entity.id
_entity.type
_entity.pdbx_description
1 polymer ?
#
loop_
_entity_poly.entity_id
_entity_poly.type
_entity_poly.pdbx_seq_one_letter_code
_entity_poly.pdbx_strand_id
1 'polypeptide(L)'
;MHDIGALYCVRLAGIPFEILDDLAAPLLAGHVAEVLAIERELAAATAAAQAALGEMELARSVRARIKRALARGSALPTDAGAAPTFDRYSTVLEQVARARVTMDAHLAAADEAARRALWSHAKTVLPDFLAIESDSAYRELARHTATNPEDNSEVRYTERALARYLQRVAAKNDTISRFGPTVWGRIDPDGLGFELAMKPGIAARSASIERWVVRAVIAAINRDAALRAELCPRVHPNGRLEGAAFVRLDKVDDTPHALTAADLDMLARCDGATPAHQLDLARLEVLAAAGVVIWEVELVAFDHDPLAT
;
A
#
# COMPACT_ATOMS: atom_id res chain seq x y z
N MET A 1 16.17 7.66 31.19
CA MET A 1 15.01 8.49 30.78
C MET A 1 15.47 9.22 29.52
N HIS A 2 14.99 8.81 28.35
CA HIS A 2 15.40 9.45 27.10
C HIS A 2 14.69 10.79 26.98
N ASP A 3 15.46 11.86 26.84
CA ASP A 3 14.95 13.20 26.58
C ASP A 3 14.37 13.20 25.16
N ILE A 4 13.04 13.21 25.05
CA ILE A 4 12.37 13.27 23.75
C ILE A 4 12.58 14.69 23.23
N GLY A 5 13.25 14.82 22.09
CA GLY A 5 13.52 16.13 21.49
C GLY A 5 12.24 16.96 21.31
N ALA A 6 12.37 18.29 21.43
CA ALA A 6 11.23 19.22 21.39
C ALA A 6 10.46 19.23 20.05
N LEU A 7 11.01 18.60 19.01
CA LEU A 7 10.41 18.44 17.69
C LEU A 7 10.20 16.96 17.39
N TYR A 8 9.00 16.63 16.91
CA TYR A 8 8.68 15.29 16.44
C TYR A 8 7.99 15.35 15.08
N CYS A 9 8.05 14.23 14.38
CA CYS A 9 7.48 14.06 13.05
C CYS A 9 6.28 13.10 13.14
N VAL A 10 5.14 13.50 12.58
CA VAL A 10 3.95 12.66 12.48
C VAL A 10 3.65 12.40 11.01
N ARG A 11 3.41 11.14 10.69
CA ARG A 11 2.88 10.73 9.38
C ARG A 11 1.39 10.57 9.49
N LEU A 12 0.67 11.14 8.52
CA LEU A 12 -0.79 11.15 8.47
C LEU A 12 -1.23 10.61 7.12
N ALA A 13 -2.45 10.10 7.03
CA ALA A 13 -3.13 9.89 5.76
C ALA A 13 -3.44 11.26 5.14
N GLY A 14 -3.20 11.39 3.83
CA GLY A 14 -3.41 12.66 3.13
C GLY A 14 -4.85 12.94 2.74
N ILE A 15 -5.74 11.99 3.00
CA ILE A 15 -7.18 12.05 2.71
C ILE A 15 -7.95 11.78 4.01
N PRO A 16 -9.01 12.54 4.29
CA PRO A 16 -9.84 12.32 5.48
C PRO A 16 -10.41 10.90 5.51
N PHE A 17 -10.49 10.30 6.70
CA PHE A 17 -11.00 8.93 6.86
C PHE A 17 -12.49 8.83 6.51
N GLU A 18 -13.21 9.94 6.68
CA GLU A 18 -14.66 10.08 6.51
C GLU A 18 -15.16 9.70 5.12
N ILE A 19 -14.28 9.74 4.09
CA ILE A 19 -14.66 9.24 2.75
C ILE A 19 -15.00 7.74 2.75
N LEU A 20 -14.49 6.99 3.72
CA LEU A 20 -14.78 5.57 3.90
C LEU A 20 -16.10 5.35 4.65
N ASP A 21 -16.54 6.32 5.46
CA ASP A 21 -17.84 6.26 6.13
C ASP A 21 -18.98 6.34 5.09
N ASP A 22 -18.79 7.09 4.00
CA ASP A 22 -19.73 7.13 2.88
C ASP A 22 -19.83 5.80 2.12
N LEU A 23 -18.83 4.93 2.23
CA LEU A 23 -18.84 3.57 1.66
C LEU A 23 -19.49 2.56 2.61
N ALA A 24 -19.68 2.93 3.88
CA ALA A 24 -20.24 2.06 4.88
C ALA A 24 -21.76 1.93 4.72
N ALA A 25 -22.29 0.79 5.15
CA ALA A 25 -23.72 0.54 5.21
C ALA A 25 -24.15 0.19 6.64
N PRO A 26 -24.07 1.13 7.61
CA PRO A 26 -24.27 0.84 9.02
C PRO A 26 -25.67 0.29 9.34
N LEU A 27 -26.71 0.79 8.64
CA LEU A 27 -28.07 0.27 8.78
C LEU A 27 -28.16 -1.20 8.32
N LEU A 28 -27.61 -1.53 7.16
CA LEU A 28 -27.57 -2.91 6.66
C LEU A 28 -26.75 -3.80 7.58
N ALA A 29 -25.60 -3.33 8.07
CA ALA A 29 -24.78 -4.06 9.03
C ALA A 29 -25.55 -4.35 10.33
N GLY A 30 -26.39 -3.42 10.79
CA GLY A 30 -27.31 -3.63 11.90
C GLY A 30 -28.29 -4.77 11.65
N HIS A 31 -28.95 -4.78 10.48
CA HIS A 31 -29.87 -5.86 10.09
C HIS A 31 -29.16 -7.22 9.91
N VAL A 32 -27.94 -7.23 9.36
CA VAL A 32 -27.12 -8.45 9.27
C VAL A 32 -26.77 -8.96 10.67
N ALA A 33 -26.37 -8.07 11.58
CA ALA A 33 -26.07 -8.45 12.97
C ALA A 33 -27.30 -9.01 13.70
N GLU A 34 -28.48 -8.43 13.45
CA GLU A 34 -29.76 -8.92 13.95
C GLU A 34 -30.08 -10.32 13.42
N VAL A 35 -30.00 -10.54 12.10
CA VAL A 35 -30.21 -11.87 11.49
C VAL A 35 -29.25 -12.90 12.10
N LEU A 36 -27.96 -12.57 12.19
CA LEU A 36 -26.96 -13.47 12.78
C LEU A 36 -27.23 -13.77 14.27
N ALA A 37 -27.79 -12.81 15.02
CA ALA A 37 -28.18 -13.04 16.40
C ALA A 37 -29.35 -14.01 16.50
N ILE A 38 -30.41 -13.81 15.71
CA ILE A 38 -31.58 -14.68 15.70
C ILE A 38 -31.24 -16.07 15.16
N GLU A 39 -30.33 -16.19 14.19
CA GLU A 39 -29.83 -17.49 13.70
C GLU A 39 -29.11 -18.29 14.79
N ARG A 40 -28.35 -17.62 15.67
CA ARG A 40 -27.76 -18.26 16.85
C ARG A 40 -28.84 -18.75 17.82
N GLU A 41 -29.90 -17.96 18.01
CA GLU A 41 -31.06 -18.39 18.81
C GLU A 41 -31.79 -19.56 18.16
N LEU A 42 -31.92 -19.59 16.83
CA LEU A 42 -32.55 -20.69 16.10
C LEU A 42 -31.76 -21.98 16.26
N ALA A 43 -30.43 -21.91 16.22
CA ALA A 43 -29.57 -23.05 16.49
C ALA A 43 -29.79 -23.61 17.91
N ALA A 44 -29.88 -22.73 18.92
CA ALA A 44 -30.17 -23.14 20.29
C ALA A 44 -31.59 -23.74 20.44
N ALA A 45 -32.60 -23.13 19.83
CA ALA A 45 -33.97 -23.63 19.82
C ALA A 45 -34.10 -24.97 19.08
N THR A 46 -33.34 -25.16 18.01
CA THR A 46 -33.27 -26.41 17.25
C THR A 46 -32.68 -27.53 18.13
N ALA A 47 -31.59 -27.27 18.84
CA ALA A 47 -31.00 -28.23 19.77
C ALA A 47 -31.97 -28.62 20.90
N ALA A 48 -32.66 -27.63 21.49
CA ALA A 48 -33.67 -27.88 22.51
C ALA A 48 -34.86 -28.70 21.98
N ALA A 49 -35.34 -28.39 20.77
CA ALA A 49 -36.39 -29.16 20.11
C ALA A 49 -35.96 -30.60 19.78
N GLN A 50 -34.71 -30.81 19.38
CA GLN A 50 -34.15 -32.14 19.15
C GLN A 50 -34.06 -32.97 20.44
N ALA A 51 -33.65 -32.35 21.56
CA ALA A 51 -33.63 -32.99 22.86
C ALA A 51 -35.04 -33.41 23.31
N ALA A 52 -36.00 -32.50 23.24
CA ALA A 52 -37.40 -32.78 23.56
C ALA A 52 -38.00 -33.89 22.68
N LEU A 53 -37.70 -33.89 21.36
CA LEU A 53 -38.13 -34.94 20.45
C LEU A 53 -37.61 -36.33 20.85
N GLY A 54 -36.46 -36.40 21.53
CA GLY A 54 -35.89 -37.64 22.07
C GLY A 54 -36.83 -38.32 23.06
N GLU A 55 -37.45 -37.53 23.94
CA GLU A 55 -38.27 -37.96 25.09
C GLU A 55 -39.74 -38.23 24.74
N MET A 56 -40.24 -37.73 23.60
CA MET A 56 -41.65 -37.84 23.22
C MET A 56 -42.01 -39.21 22.61
N GLU A 57 -43.11 -39.82 23.05
CA GLU A 57 -43.69 -40.98 22.37
C GLU A 57 -44.48 -40.56 21.12
N LEU A 58 -43.90 -40.78 19.94
CA LEU A 58 -44.46 -40.40 18.64
C LEU A 58 -44.31 -41.53 17.63
N ALA A 59 -45.26 -41.62 16.69
CA ALA A 59 -45.14 -42.53 15.56
C ALA A 59 -43.85 -42.26 14.76
N ARG A 60 -43.19 -43.34 14.33
CA ARG A 60 -41.88 -43.27 13.64
C ARG A 60 -41.87 -42.33 12.43
N SER A 61 -42.97 -42.28 11.68
CA SER A 61 -43.15 -41.42 10.51
C SER A 61 -43.24 -39.92 10.86
N VAL A 62 -43.90 -39.57 11.97
CA VAL A 62 -44.01 -38.19 12.49
C VAL A 62 -42.63 -37.72 12.98
N ARG A 63 -41.98 -38.53 13.82
CA ARG A 63 -40.63 -38.24 14.35
C ARG A 63 -39.61 -37.99 13.22
N ALA A 64 -39.65 -38.78 12.15
CA ALA A 64 -38.77 -38.60 11.00
C ALA A 64 -39.05 -37.30 10.21
N ARG A 65 -40.31 -36.85 10.13
CA ARG A 65 -40.66 -35.56 9.50
C ARG A 65 -40.18 -34.38 10.35
N ILE A 66 -40.39 -34.41 11.67
CA ILE A 66 -39.90 -33.38 12.60
C ILE A 66 -38.36 -33.27 12.50
N LYS A 67 -37.64 -34.40 12.59
CA LYS A 67 -36.17 -34.40 12.49
C LYS A 67 -35.68 -33.77 11.17
N ARG A 68 -36.35 -34.04 10.05
CA ARG A 68 -36.03 -33.43 8.75
C ARG A 68 -36.38 -31.94 8.67
N ALA A 69 -37.40 -31.49 9.38
CA ALA A 69 -37.76 -30.08 9.46
C ALA A 69 -36.71 -29.30 10.27
N LEU A 70 -36.38 -29.79 11.46
CA LEU A 70 -35.33 -29.24 12.33
C LEU A 70 -33.96 -29.19 11.64
N ALA A 71 -33.57 -30.25 10.94
CA ALA A 71 -32.30 -30.30 10.20
C ALA A 71 -32.24 -29.31 9.02
N ARG A 72 -33.39 -28.92 8.46
CA ARG A 72 -33.48 -27.98 7.33
C ARG A 72 -33.80 -26.54 7.76
N GLY A 73 -34.07 -26.31 9.04
CA GLY A 73 -34.60 -25.03 9.50
C GLY A 73 -35.93 -24.69 8.82
N SER A 74 -36.83 -25.67 8.66
CA SER A 74 -38.15 -25.46 8.05
C SER A 74 -39.27 -25.59 9.07
N ALA A 75 -40.47 -25.13 8.71
CA ALA A 75 -41.66 -25.26 9.56
C ALA A 75 -41.88 -26.72 9.98
N LEU A 76 -42.31 -26.91 11.24
CA LEU A 76 -42.63 -28.22 11.78
C LEU A 76 -43.94 -28.75 11.14
N PRO A 77 -44.11 -30.08 11.05
CA PRO A 77 -45.39 -30.67 10.65
C PRO A 77 -46.52 -30.24 11.59
N THR A 78 -47.73 -30.06 11.06
CA THR A 78 -48.92 -29.68 11.85
C THR A 78 -49.29 -30.73 12.92
N ASP A 79 -48.88 -31.98 12.72
CA ASP A 79 -49.08 -33.10 13.63
C ASP A 79 -47.87 -33.35 14.57
N ALA A 80 -46.97 -32.38 14.74
CA ALA A 80 -45.79 -32.51 15.59
C ALA A 80 -46.10 -32.65 17.09
N GLY A 81 -47.33 -32.32 17.51
CA GLY A 81 -47.73 -32.23 18.91
C GLY A 81 -47.32 -30.90 19.54
N ALA A 82 -48.03 -30.48 20.58
CA ALA A 82 -47.74 -29.25 21.29
C ALA A 82 -46.59 -29.48 22.30
N ALA A 83 -45.50 -28.75 22.13
CA ALA A 83 -44.39 -28.72 23.07
C ALA A 83 -43.81 -27.30 23.14
N PRO A 84 -43.52 -26.74 24.32
CA PRO A 84 -42.98 -25.38 24.43
C PRO A 84 -41.70 -25.16 23.62
N THR A 85 -40.87 -26.20 23.47
CA THR A 85 -39.66 -26.19 22.64
C THR A 85 -39.95 -26.11 21.14
N PHE A 86 -41.05 -26.69 20.67
CA PHE A 86 -41.51 -26.60 19.28
C PHE A 86 -42.12 -25.24 18.98
N ASP A 87 -42.84 -24.65 19.94
CA ASP A 87 -43.37 -23.29 19.83
C ASP A 87 -42.24 -22.25 19.80
N ARG A 88 -41.24 -22.40 20.68
CA ARG A 88 -40.01 -21.60 20.69
C ARG A 88 -39.27 -21.71 19.35
N TYR A 89 -39.06 -22.93 18.83
CA TYR A 89 -38.42 -23.14 17.53
C TYR A 89 -39.20 -22.43 16.40
N SER A 90 -40.51 -22.62 16.34
CA SER A 90 -41.35 -22.04 15.28
C SER A 90 -41.36 -20.51 15.35
N THR A 91 -41.44 -19.94 16.56
CA THR A 91 -41.35 -18.49 16.79
C THR A 91 -40.01 -17.92 16.30
N VAL A 92 -38.89 -18.54 16.68
CA VAL A 92 -37.56 -18.05 16.27
C VAL A 92 -37.36 -18.23 14.77
N LEU A 93 -37.89 -19.30 14.17
CA LEU A 93 -37.85 -19.52 12.72
C LEU A 93 -38.56 -18.39 11.95
N GLU A 94 -39.76 -17.98 12.41
CA GLU A 94 -40.50 -16.86 11.84
C GLU A 94 -39.75 -15.52 12.02
N GLN A 95 -39.09 -15.32 13.17
CA GLN A 95 -38.25 -14.15 13.42
C GLN A 95 -37.08 -14.07 12.43
N VAL A 96 -36.38 -15.18 12.17
CA VAL A 96 -35.30 -15.21 11.15
C VAL A 96 -35.85 -14.84 9.78
N ALA A 97 -36.99 -15.42 9.37
CA ALA A 97 -37.60 -15.14 8.07
C ALA A 97 -37.96 -13.65 7.93
N ARG A 98 -38.56 -13.05 8.97
CA ARG A 98 -38.90 -11.63 8.98
C ARG A 98 -37.66 -10.73 8.93
N ALA A 99 -36.64 -11.03 9.74
CA ALA A 99 -35.40 -10.26 9.78
C ALA A 99 -34.66 -10.30 8.43
N ARG A 100 -34.65 -11.44 7.74
CA ARG A 100 -34.08 -11.56 6.40
C ARG A 100 -34.84 -10.71 5.37
N VAL A 101 -36.17 -10.73 5.38
CA VAL A 101 -36.98 -9.86 4.50
C VAL A 101 -36.65 -8.38 4.72
N THR A 102 -36.51 -7.96 5.99
CA THR A 102 -36.10 -6.58 6.31
C THR A 102 -34.68 -6.28 5.81
N MET A 103 -33.72 -7.17 6.03
CA MET A 103 -32.34 -7.03 5.53
C MET A 103 -32.30 -6.91 4.00
N ASP A 104 -32.99 -7.81 3.29
CA ASP A 104 -33.03 -7.86 1.83
C ASP A 104 -33.65 -6.58 1.23
N ALA A 105 -34.64 -6.00 1.91
CA ALA A 105 -35.26 -4.73 1.50
C ALA A 105 -34.26 -3.55 1.52
N HIS A 106 -33.19 -3.63 2.31
CA HIS A 106 -32.17 -2.59 2.41
C HIS A 106 -30.92 -2.87 1.56
N LEU A 107 -30.71 -4.11 1.11
CA LEU A 107 -29.48 -4.54 0.43
C LEU A 107 -29.23 -3.76 -0.87
N ALA A 108 -30.21 -3.71 -1.77
CA ALA A 108 -30.05 -3.07 -3.07
C ALA A 108 -29.79 -1.55 -2.95
N ALA A 109 -30.48 -0.88 -2.02
CA ALA A 109 -30.29 0.54 -1.77
C ALA A 109 -28.91 0.84 -1.18
N ALA A 110 -28.41 -0.01 -0.28
CA ALA A 110 -27.09 0.11 0.32
C ALA A 110 -25.97 -0.13 -0.71
N ASP A 111 -26.07 -1.18 -1.53
CA ASP A 111 -25.09 -1.48 -2.60
C ASP A 111 -24.98 -0.30 -3.58
N GLU A 112 -26.12 0.20 -4.03
CA GLU A 112 -26.19 1.29 -4.99
C GLU A 112 -25.67 2.62 -4.39
N ALA A 113 -25.96 2.91 -3.12
CA ALA A 113 -25.39 4.07 -2.43
C ALA A 113 -23.87 3.97 -2.28
N ALA A 114 -23.37 2.81 -1.83
CA ALA A 114 -21.93 2.57 -1.67
C ALA A 114 -21.19 2.62 -3.01
N ARG A 115 -21.77 2.08 -4.09
CA ARG A 115 -21.20 2.13 -5.44
C ARG A 115 -21.09 3.57 -5.94
N ARG A 116 -22.13 4.39 -5.77
CA ARG A 116 -22.08 5.80 -6.14
C ARG A 116 -21.01 6.57 -5.36
N ALA A 117 -20.95 6.38 -4.05
CA ALA A 117 -19.93 7.02 -3.20
C ALA A 117 -18.52 6.58 -3.61
N LEU A 118 -18.31 5.27 -3.86
CA LEU A 118 -17.05 4.71 -4.34
C LEU A 118 -16.57 5.40 -5.61
N TRP A 119 -17.42 5.45 -6.64
CA TRP A 119 -17.04 6.08 -7.90
C TRP A 119 -16.83 7.59 -7.76
N SER A 120 -17.65 8.27 -6.95
CA SER A 120 -17.47 9.71 -6.71
C SER A 120 -16.12 10.00 -6.05
N HIS A 121 -15.81 9.30 -4.95
CA HIS A 121 -14.55 9.46 -4.23
C HIS A 121 -13.36 9.03 -5.09
N ALA A 122 -13.45 7.89 -5.80
CA ALA A 122 -12.38 7.41 -6.66
C ALA A 122 -12.00 8.43 -7.74
N LYS A 123 -12.98 9.04 -8.40
CA LYS A 123 -12.76 10.05 -9.46
C LYS A 123 -12.07 11.31 -8.94
N THR A 124 -12.37 11.71 -7.71
CA THR A 124 -11.82 12.95 -7.12
C THR A 124 -10.48 12.72 -6.44
N VAL A 125 -10.31 11.59 -5.76
CA VAL A 125 -9.18 11.34 -4.86
C VAL A 125 -8.05 10.58 -5.54
N LEU A 126 -8.36 9.58 -6.37
CA LEU A 126 -7.36 8.63 -6.86
C LEU A 126 -6.53 9.04 -8.09
N PRO A 127 -6.91 9.99 -8.97
CA PRO A 127 -6.11 10.28 -10.18
C PRO A 127 -4.63 10.56 -9.89
N ASP A 128 -4.33 11.46 -8.96
CA ASP A 128 -2.95 11.82 -8.59
C ASP A 128 -2.19 10.64 -7.95
N PHE A 129 -2.91 9.77 -7.23
CA PHE A 129 -2.31 8.59 -6.60
C PHE A 129 -1.96 7.53 -7.65
N LEU A 130 -2.92 7.21 -8.53
CA LEU A 130 -2.77 6.16 -9.53
C LEU A 130 -1.82 6.55 -10.66
N ALA A 131 -1.67 7.85 -10.97
CA ALA A 131 -0.69 8.31 -11.93
C ALA A 131 0.75 7.89 -11.56
N ILE A 132 1.03 7.70 -10.27
CA ILE A 132 2.33 7.27 -9.76
C ILE A 132 2.32 5.75 -9.50
N GLU A 133 1.26 5.23 -8.88
CA GLU A 133 1.26 3.85 -8.38
C GLU A 133 0.80 2.80 -9.40
N SER A 134 -0.06 3.17 -10.35
CA SER A 134 -0.61 2.21 -11.30
C SER A 134 -1.20 2.90 -12.53
N ASP A 135 -0.40 2.99 -13.60
CA ASP A 135 -0.84 3.49 -14.91
C ASP A 135 -2.06 2.72 -15.45
N SER A 136 -2.10 1.39 -15.26
CA SER A 136 -3.24 0.58 -15.69
C SER A 136 -4.54 0.96 -14.96
N ALA A 137 -4.49 1.10 -13.62
CA ALA A 137 -5.67 1.48 -12.84
C ALA A 137 -6.08 2.93 -13.10
N TYR A 138 -5.11 3.83 -13.34
CA TYR A 138 -5.37 5.20 -13.76
C TYR A 138 -6.15 5.25 -15.07
N ARG A 139 -5.68 4.52 -16.10
CA ARG A 139 -6.36 4.44 -17.41
C ARG A 139 -7.74 3.81 -17.30
N GLU A 140 -7.88 2.77 -16.49
CA GLU A 140 -9.15 2.10 -16.24
C GLU A 140 -10.16 3.05 -15.59
N LEU A 141 -9.76 3.77 -14.53
CA LEU A 141 -10.59 4.80 -13.90
C LEU A 141 -11.02 5.89 -14.90
N ALA A 142 -10.08 6.37 -15.73
CA ALA A 142 -10.37 7.37 -16.75
C ALA A 142 -11.39 6.85 -17.78
N ARG A 143 -11.22 5.61 -18.25
CA ARG A 143 -12.14 4.94 -19.19
C ARG A 143 -13.56 4.85 -18.62
N HIS A 144 -13.72 4.32 -17.41
CA HIS A 144 -15.03 4.15 -16.78
C HIS A 144 -15.70 5.48 -16.43
N THR A 145 -14.91 6.51 -16.13
CA THR A 145 -15.45 7.86 -15.89
C THR A 145 -16.09 8.45 -17.14
N ALA A 146 -15.60 8.11 -18.34
CA ALA A 146 -16.13 8.62 -19.60
C ALA A 146 -17.39 7.87 -20.10
N THR A 147 -17.50 6.56 -19.84
CA THR A 147 -18.52 5.71 -20.49
C THR A 147 -19.69 5.31 -19.60
N ASN A 148 -19.64 5.58 -18.29
CA ASN A 148 -20.66 5.20 -17.31
C ASN A 148 -21.00 3.69 -17.40
N PRO A 149 -20.15 2.82 -16.85
CA PRO A 149 -20.12 1.42 -17.24
C PRO A 149 -21.33 0.62 -16.74
N GLU A 150 -21.76 -0.36 -17.54
CA GLU A 150 -22.76 -1.34 -17.14
C GLU A 150 -22.21 -2.27 -16.04
N ASP A 151 -23.04 -2.62 -15.06
CA ASP A 151 -22.65 -3.53 -13.97
C ASP A 151 -22.35 -4.93 -14.51
N ASN A 152 -21.06 -5.28 -14.50
CA ASN A 152 -20.57 -6.59 -14.91
C ASN A 152 -19.37 -7.03 -14.03
N SER A 153 -18.88 -8.25 -14.26
CA SER A 153 -17.79 -8.82 -13.46
C SER A 153 -16.47 -8.03 -13.55
N GLU A 154 -16.18 -7.42 -14.70
CA GLU A 154 -15.00 -6.56 -14.91
C GLU A 154 -15.13 -5.29 -14.06
N VAL A 155 -16.26 -4.60 -14.13
CA VAL A 155 -16.53 -3.38 -13.35
C VAL A 155 -16.46 -3.65 -11.85
N ARG A 156 -17.03 -4.76 -11.39
CA ARG A 156 -16.93 -5.17 -9.97
C ARG A 156 -15.49 -5.49 -9.56
N TYR A 157 -14.65 -5.96 -10.47
CA TYR A 157 -13.21 -6.13 -10.22
C TYR A 157 -12.53 -4.77 -10.05
N THR A 158 -12.82 -3.81 -10.94
CA THR A 158 -12.37 -2.42 -10.84
C THR A 158 -12.80 -1.80 -9.52
N GLU A 159 -14.08 -1.89 -9.15
CA GLU A 159 -14.64 -1.33 -7.92
C GLU A 159 -13.91 -1.85 -6.68
N ARG A 160 -13.62 -3.15 -6.61
CA ARG A 160 -12.81 -3.73 -5.52
C ARG A 160 -11.37 -3.21 -5.50
N ALA A 161 -10.78 -2.91 -6.65
CA ALA A 161 -9.46 -2.28 -6.70
C ALA A 161 -9.53 -0.83 -6.20
N LEU A 162 -10.50 -0.04 -6.68
CA LEU A 162 -10.71 1.34 -6.27
C LEU A 162 -10.98 1.46 -4.76
N ALA A 163 -11.82 0.57 -4.19
CA ALA A 163 -12.10 0.56 -2.77
C ALA A 163 -10.83 0.32 -1.93
N ARG A 164 -9.96 -0.60 -2.36
CA ARG A 164 -8.66 -0.84 -1.71
C ARG A 164 -7.73 0.37 -1.82
N TYR A 165 -7.74 1.08 -2.95
CA TYR A 165 -6.97 2.30 -3.09
C TYR A 165 -7.49 3.44 -2.20
N LEU A 166 -8.81 3.64 -2.12
CA LEU A 166 -9.42 4.60 -1.19
C LEU A 166 -9.07 4.27 0.26
N GLN A 167 -9.18 3.01 0.67
CA GLN A 167 -8.75 2.55 1.99
C GLN A 167 -7.28 2.86 2.25
N ARG A 168 -6.40 2.62 1.27
CA ARG A 168 -4.97 2.91 1.41
C ARG A 168 -4.71 4.39 1.61
N VAL A 169 -5.30 5.27 0.80
CA VAL A 169 -5.02 6.71 0.86
C VAL A 169 -5.68 7.41 2.06
N ALA A 170 -6.74 6.84 2.64
CA ALA A 170 -7.48 7.41 3.77
C ALA A 170 -7.14 6.78 5.13
N ALA A 171 -6.71 5.51 5.17
CA ALA A 171 -6.47 4.79 6.42
C ALA A 171 -5.02 4.36 6.63
N LYS A 172 -4.12 4.58 5.66
CA LYS A 172 -2.70 4.24 5.80
C LYS A 172 -1.83 5.48 5.76
N ASN A 173 -0.99 5.62 6.78
CA ASN A 173 0.04 6.66 6.88
C ASN A 173 1.27 6.30 6.04
N ASP A 174 1.08 6.07 4.73
CA ASP A 174 2.18 5.93 3.77
C ASP A 174 2.92 7.26 3.59
N THR A 175 4.04 7.27 2.89
CA THR A 175 4.85 8.48 2.62
C THR A 175 4.88 8.83 1.13
N ILE A 176 3.86 8.41 0.38
CA ILE A 176 3.81 8.60 -1.06
C ILE A 176 2.91 9.76 -1.45
N SER A 177 3.47 10.70 -2.21
CA SER A 177 2.76 11.84 -2.80
C SER A 177 1.97 12.64 -1.74
N ARG A 178 0.88 13.31 -2.14
CA ARG A 178 0.00 14.07 -1.26
C ARG A 178 -0.81 13.20 -0.28
N PHE A 179 -0.71 11.87 -0.40
CA PHE A 179 -1.50 10.89 0.36
C PHE A 179 -0.79 10.42 1.63
N GLY A 180 0.44 10.88 1.83
CA GLY A 180 1.28 10.55 2.97
C GLY A 180 2.01 11.76 3.57
N PRO A 181 1.31 12.86 3.87
CA PRO A 181 1.97 14.05 4.37
C PRO A 181 2.68 13.76 5.69
N THR A 182 3.85 14.36 5.80
CA THR A 182 4.60 14.42 7.04
C THR A 182 4.43 15.81 7.63
N VAL A 183 4.06 15.87 8.90
CA VAL A 183 3.93 17.12 9.65
C VAL A 183 4.89 17.15 10.83
N TRP A 184 5.41 18.33 11.11
CA TRP A 184 6.23 18.57 12.29
C TRP A 184 5.34 19.03 13.44
N GLY A 185 5.53 18.41 14.60
CA GLY A 185 4.92 18.80 15.87
C GLY A 185 5.96 19.34 16.83
N ARG A 186 5.49 20.10 17.82
CA ARG A 186 6.28 20.60 18.93
C ARG A 186 5.66 20.10 20.23
N ILE A 187 6.50 19.72 21.19
CA ILE A 187 6.04 19.44 22.55
C ILE A 187 5.87 20.77 23.28
N ASP A 188 4.68 21.01 23.83
CA ASP A 188 4.39 22.14 24.70
C ASP A 188 4.25 21.65 26.15
N PRO A 189 5.20 21.97 27.06
CA PRO A 189 5.16 21.51 28.45
C PRO A 189 3.91 21.96 29.20
N ASP A 190 3.33 23.10 28.81
CA ASP A 190 2.15 23.69 29.43
C ASP A 190 0.85 23.35 28.66
N GLY A 191 0.95 22.53 27.61
CA GLY A 191 -0.18 22.16 26.75
C GLY A 191 -1.17 21.22 27.43
N LEU A 192 -2.46 21.39 27.12
CA LEU A 192 -3.55 20.59 27.70
C LEU A 192 -3.78 19.23 27.02
N GLY A 193 -3.01 18.90 25.97
CA GLY A 193 -3.17 17.66 25.22
C GLY A 193 -2.66 17.75 23.79
N PHE A 194 -3.30 17.00 22.90
CA PHE A 194 -2.95 16.93 21.48
C PHE A 194 -3.79 17.92 20.66
N GLU A 195 -3.13 18.83 19.96
CA GLU A 195 -3.76 19.80 19.06
C GLU A 195 -3.28 19.58 17.62
N LEU A 196 -4.23 19.47 16.68
CA LEU A 196 -3.96 19.44 15.25
C LEU A 196 -4.34 20.77 14.61
N ALA A 197 -3.35 21.60 14.30
CA ALA A 197 -3.53 22.84 13.55
C ALA A 197 -3.27 22.64 12.05
N MET A 198 -3.87 21.60 11.45
CA MET A 198 -3.70 21.31 10.02
C MET A 198 -4.33 22.42 9.16
N LYS A 199 -3.57 22.94 8.19
CA LYS A 199 -4.08 23.88 7.19
C LYS A 199 -4.37 23.14 5.88
N PRO A 200 -5.44 23.50 5.15
CA PRO A 200 -5.67 22.96 3.81
C PRO A 200 -4.48 23.21 2.88
N GLY A 201 -4.16 22.23 2.05
CA GLY A 201 -3.11 22.32 1.04
C GLY A 201 -1.81 21.59 1.42
N ILE A 202 -0.77 21.80 0.62
CA ILE A 202 0.54 21.18 0.78
C ILE A 202 1.55 22.30 1.01
N ALA A 203 2.21 22.29 2.17
CA ALA A 203 3.17 23.35 2.54
C ALA A 203 4.43 23.31 1.67
N ALA A 204 4.93 22.12 1.37
CA ALA A 204 6.06 21.88 0.49
C ALA A 204 5.91 20.54 -0.20
N ARG A 205 6.35 20.45 -1.46
CA ARG A 205 6.39 19.21 -2.23
C ARG A 205 7.78 19.07 -2.83
N SER A 206 8.44 17.95 -2.55
CA SER A 206 9.66 17.54 -3.23
C SER A 206 9.32 16.37 -4.15
N ALA A 207 9.80 16.44 -5.39
CA ALA A 207 9.79 15.31 -6.31
C ALA A 207 11.25 14.97 -6.61
N SER A 208 11.55 13.67 -6.58
CA SER A 208 12.88 13.16 -6.91
C SER A 208 12.73 12.14 -8.02
N ILE A 209 13.72 12.07 -8.89
CA ILE A 209 13.75 11.05 -9.93
C ILE A 209 14.06 9.69 -9.29
N GLU A 210 13.39 8.65 -9.77
CA GLU A 210 13.66 7.29 -9.31
C GLU A 210 15.11 6.89 -9.61
N ARG A 211 15.75 6.25 -8.64
CA ARG A 211 17.19 5.92 -8.70
C ARG A 211 17.59 5.08 -9.92
N TRP A 212 16.67 4.31 -10.51
CA TRP A 212 16.96 3.54 -11.72
C TRP A 212 17.12 4.45 -12.96
N VAL A 213 16.37 5.56 -13.06
CA VAL A 213 16.49 6.51 -14.18
C VAL A 213 17.86 7.16 -14.14
N VAL A 214 18.29 7.61 -12.96
CA VAL A 214 19.62 8.19 -12.75
C VAL A 214 20.70 7.18 -13.17
N ARG A 215 20.59 5.92 -12.72
CA ARG A 215 21.51 4.85 -13.15
C ARG A 215 21.52 4.64 -14.65
N ALA A 216 20.37 4.72 -15.32
CA ALA A 216 20.27 4.57 -16.77
C ALA A 216 20.95 5.74 -17.50
N VAL A 217 20.78 6.97 -17.03
CA VAL A 217 21.44 8.17 -17.56
C VAL A 217 22.95 8.07 -17.37
N ILE A 218 23.42 7.75 -16.16
CA ILE A 218 24.84 7.52 -15.86
C ILE A 218 25.42 6.46 -16.79
N ALA A 219 24.73 5.31 -16.95
CA ALA A 219 25.18 4.25 -17.84
C ALA A 219 25.21 4.68 -19.31
N ALA A 220 24.34 5.59 -19.74
CA ALA A 220 24.37 6.15 -21.10
C ALA A 220 25.57 7.09 -21.27
N ILE A 221 25.80 8.01 -20.33
CA ILE A 221 26.95 8.94 -20.34
C ILE A 221 28.26 8.14 -20.36
N ASN A 222 28.40 7.15 -19.49
CA ASN A 222 29.61 6.34 -19.38
C ASN A 222 29.86 5.40 -20.57
N ARG A 223 28.90 5.23 -21.49
CA ARG A 223 29.10 4.48 -22.75
C ARG A 223 29.47 5.37 -23.92
N ASP A 224 29.15 6.67 -23.85
CA ASP A 224 29.46 7.62 -24.90
C ASP A 224 30.91 8.10 -24.75
N ALA A 225 31.76 7.75 -25.71
CA ALA A 225 33.17 8.12 -25.69
C ALA A 225 33.40 9.64 -25.75
N ALA A 226 32.53 10.38 -26.45
CA ALA A 226 32.64 11.84 -26.52
C ALA A 226 32.31 12.47 -25.17
N LEU A 227 31.26 12.00 -24.48
CA LEU A 227 30.92 12.49 -23.15
C LEU A 227 31.95 12.06 -22.10
N ARG A 228 32.47 10.82 -22.16
CA ARG A 228 33.58 10.38 -21.29
C ARG A 228 34.80 11.29 -21.41
N ALA A 229 35.14 11.74 -22.61
CA ALA A 229 36.27 12.64 -22.83
C ALA A 229 36.10 14.01 -22.13
N GLU A 230 34.86 14.43 -21.85
CA GLU A 230 34.57 15.66 -21.11
C GLU A 230 34.56 15.47 -19.58
N LEU A 231 34.56 14.22 -19.09
CA LEU A 231 34.59 13.95 -17.66
C LEU A 231 35.97 14.27 -17.07
N CYS A 232 35.99 14.76 -15.83
CA CYS A 232 37.22 15.04 -15.10
C CYS A 232 37.60 13.84 -14.22
N PRO A 233 38.58 13.00 -14.62
CA PRO A 233 38.98 11.85 -13.83
C PRO A 233 39.59 12.27 -12.50
N ARG A 234 39.44 11.41 -11.49
CA ARG A 234 40.02 11.60 -10.17
C ARG A 234 40.73 10.34 -9.70
N VAL A 235 41.77 10.48 -8.87
CA VAL A 235 42.35 9.34 -8.16
C VAL A 235 41.28 8.64 -7.31
N HIS A 236 41.28 7.31 -7.29
CA HIS A 236 40.30 6.55 -6.53
C HIS A 236 40.41 6.87 -5.02
N PRO A 237 39.31 7.26 -4.34
CA PRO A 237 39.36 7.84 -3.00
C PRO A 237 39.71 6.81 -1.92
N ASN A 238 39.37 5.54 -2.16
CA ASN A 238 39.71 4.43 -1.26
C ASN A 238 41.09 3.83 -1.59
N GLY A 239 42.01 4.62 -2.13
CA GLY A 239 43.36 4.14 -2.41
C GLY A 239 44.42 5.12 -1.94
N ARG A 240 45.65 4.61 -1.84
CA ARG A 240 46.82 5.39 -1.42
C ARG A 240 48.02 5.07 -2.29
N LEU A 241 48.89 6.06 -2.43
CA LEU A 241 50.18 5.89 -3.09
C LEU A 241 51.23 5.41 -2.08
N GLU A 242 51.98 4.38 -2.47
CA GLU A 242 53.15 3.87 -1.77
C GLU A 242 54.35 3.88 -2.71
N GLY A 243 55.11 4.98 -2.71
CA GLY A 243 56.19 5.17 -3.68
C GLY A 243 55.65 5.16 -5.10
N ALA A 244 56.07 4.17 -5.90
CA ALA A 244 55.64 3.96 -7.28
C ALA A 244 54.55 2.88 -7.39
N ALA A 245 53.68 2.73 -6.39
CA ALA A 245 52.56 1.80 -6.43
C ALA A 245 51.29 2.40 -5.86
N PHE A 246 50.13 1.92 -6.33
CA PHE A 246 48.81 2.30 -5.83
C PHE A 246 48.12 1.11 -5.15
N VAL A 247 47.64 1.29 -3.93
CA VAL A 247 46.99 0.25 -3.12
C VAL A 247 45.52 0.63 -2.88
N ARG A 248 44.61 -0.30 -3.11
CA ARG A 248 43.15 -0.15 -2.92
C ARG A 248 42.72 -0.73 -1.58
N LEU A 249 42.34 0.15 -0.65
CA LEU A 249 42.02 -0.17 0.75
C LEU A 249 40.64 -0.81 0.96
N ASP A 250 39.79 -0.75 -0.05
CA ASP A 250 38.44 -1.33 -0.04
C ASP A 250 38.38 -2.73 -0.66
N LYS A 251 39.52 -3.26 -1.14
CA LYS A 251 39.64 -4.64 -1.61
C LYS A 251 40.23 -5.50 -0.52
N VAL A 252 39.78 -6.75 -0.43
CA VAL A 252 40.36 -7.75 0.48
C VAL A 252 41.79 -8.12 0.05
N ASP A 253 42.07 -7.97 -1.24
CA ASP A 253 43.39 -8.11 -1.83
C ASP A 253 44.03 -6.72 -1.98
N ASP A 254 44.97 -6.41 -1.10
CA ASP A 254 45.75 -5.18 -1.09
C ASP A 254 46.93 -5.21 -2.10
N THR A 255 46.91 -6.12 -3.09
CA THR A 255 48.00 -6.22 -4.07
C THR A 255 48.27 -4.87 -4.74
N PRO A 256 49.46 -4.27 -4.56
CA PRO A 256 49.77 -2.96 -5.11
C PRO A 256 49.83 -2.98 -6.64
N HIS A 257 49.24 -1.99 -7.28
CA HIS A 257 49.39 -1.74 -8.71
C HIS A 257 50.65 -0.92 -8.96
N ALA A 258 51.64 -1.48 -9.64
CA ALA A 258 52.87 -0.77 -9.98
C ALA A 258 52.59 0.37 -10.97
N LEU A 259 53.14 1.55 -10.70
CA LEU A 259 52.99 2.77 -11.49
C LEU A 259 54.33 3.15 -12.12
N THR A 260 54.28 3.58 -13.37
CA THR A 260 55.42 4.22 -14.04
C THR A 260 55.53 5.70 -13.67
N ALA A 261 56.66 6.34 -13.98
CA ALA A 261 56.81 7.79 -13.80
C ALA A 261 55.75 8.58 -14.58
N ALA A 262 55.37 8.10 -15.77
CA ALA A 262 54.34 8.74 -16.57
C ALA A 262 52.92 8.56 -15.98
N ASP A 263 52.67 7.47 -15.26
CA ASP A 263 51.41 7.28 -14.54
C ASP A 263 51.33 8.24 -13.35
N LEU A 264 52.43 8.42 -12.61
CA LEU A 264 52.50 9.39 -11.50
C LEU A 264 52.24 10.83 -11.96
N ASP A 265 52.84 11.26 -13.08
CA ASP A 265 52.58 12.56 -13.70
C ASP A 265 51.11 12.71 -14.12
N MET A 266 50.50 11.63 -14.62
CA MET A 266 49.10 11.62 -14.99
C MET A 266 48.17 11.71 -13.78
N LEU A 267 48.46 10.98 -12.71
CA LEU A 267 47.67 11.00 -11.47
C LEU A 267 47.66 12.39 -10.84
N ALA A 268 48.77 13.14 -10.94
CA ALA A 268 48.83 14.53 -10.48
C ALA A 268 47.84 15.46 -11.22
N ARG A 269 47.39 15.06 -12.42
CA ARG A 269 46.39 15.77 -13.24
C ARG A 269 44.99 15.14 -13.15
N CYS A 270 44.84 14.00 -12.47
CA CYS A 270 43.55 13.38 -12.17
C CYS A 270 43.00 13.94 -10.86
N ASP A 271 42.73 15.24 -10.85
CA ASP A 271 42.33 16.04 -9.68
C ASP A 271 40.80 16.19 -9.54
N GLY A 272 40.02 15.58 -10.44
CA GLY A 272 38.57 15.76 -10.52
C GLY A 272 38.13 17.09 -11.12
N ALA A 273 39.06 17.91 -11.62
CA ALA A 273 38.79 19.21 -12.25
C ALA A 273 39.30 19.29 -13.70
N THR A 274 40.37 18.59 -14.05
CA THR A 274 40.95 18.56 -15.39
C THR A 274 40.17 17.59 -16.30
N PRO A 275 39.59 18.05 -17.43
CA PRO A 275 38.86 17.16 -18.34
C PRO A 275 39.75 16.13 -19.02
N ALA A 276 39.22 14.93 -19.26
CA ALA A 276 39.96 13.82 -19.85
C ALA A 276 40.51 14.12 -21.25
N HIS A 277 39.84 14.93 -22.06
CA HIS A 277 40.31 15.33 -23.40
C HIS A 277 41.63 16.13 -23.36
N GLN A 278 42.02 16.66 -22.19
CA GLN A 278 43.31 17.34 -21.99
C GLN A 278 44.42 16.39 -21.50
N LEU A 279 44.10 15.10 -21.35
CA LEU A 279 44.98 14.04 -20.86
C LEU A 279 45.25 13.00 -21.97
N ASP A 280 46.17 12.08 -21.69
CA ASP A 280 46.41 10.91 -22.53
C ASP A 280 45.30 9.87 -22.32
N LEU A 281 44.27 9.89 -23.15
CA LEU A 281 43.10 9.01 -23.02
C LEU A 281 43.44 7.51 -23.02
N ALA A 282 44.46 7.09 -23.76
CA ALA A 282 44.85 5.69 -23.83
C ALA A 282 45.43 5.22 -22.49
N ARG A 283 46.27 6.06 -21.86
CA ARG A 283 46.79 5.78 -20.51
C ARG A 283 45.68 5.89 -19.46
N LEU A 284 44.75 6.83 -19.61
CA LEU A 284 43.63 7.00 -18.68
C LEU A 284 42.77 5.75 -18.62
N GLU A 285 42.49 5.15 -19.77
CA GLU A 285 41.72 3.91 -19.89
C GLU A 285 42.41 2.74 -19.15
N VAL A 286 43.75 2.62 -19.25
CA VAL A 286 44.53 1.61 -18.52
C VAL A 286 44.44 1.82 -17.02
N LEU A 287 44.62 3.05 -16.54
CA LEU A 287 44.55 3.37 -15.10
C LEU A 287 43.12 3.21 -14.54
N ALA A 288 42.10 3.52 -15.33
CA ALA A 288 40.71 3.32 -14.97
C ALA A 288 40.36 1.82 -14.88
N ALA A 289 40.79 1.02 -15.87
CA ALA A 289 40.61 -0.43 -15.86
C ALA A 289 41.34 -1.11 -14.69
N ALA A 290 42.48 -0.57 -14.26
CA ALA A 290 43.19 -1.01 -13.06
C ALA A 290 42.54 -0.56 -11.74
N GLY A 291 41.54 0.34 -11.80
CA GLY A 291 40.87 0.89 -10.62
C GLY A 291 41.73 1.87 -9.82
N VAL A 292 42.74 2.48 -10.45
CA VAL A 292 43.62 3.50 -9.86
C VAL A 292 42.94 4.88 -9.89
N VAL A 293 42.23 5.16 -10.98
CA VAL A 293 41.43 6.38 -11.15
C VAL A 293 39.97 6.00 -11.36
N ILE A 294 39.09 6.95 -11.07
CA ILE A 294 37.70 6.92 -11.47
C ILE A 294 37.57 7.87 -12.65
N TRP A 295 37.19 7.32 -13.80
CA TRP A 295 36.91 8.04 -15.03
C TRP A 295 35.53 7.65 -15.56
N GLU A 296 34.54 7.94 -14.75
CA GLU A 296 33.13 7.69 -15.03
C GLU A 296 32.27 8.57 -14.13
N VAL A 297 31.03 8.83 -14.54
CA VAL A 297 30.03 9.40 -13.65
C VAL A 297 29.60 8.32 -12.66
N GLU A 298 29.70 8.61 -11.38
CA GLU A 298 29.30 7.70 -10.31
C GLU A 298 27.93 8.08 -9.74
N LEU A 299 27.20 7.09 -9.25
CA LEU A 299 26.00 7.36 -8.46
C LEU A 299 26.40 7.64 -7.00
N VAL A 300 26.18 8.86 -6.55
CA VAL A 300 26.40 9.24 -5.15
C VAL A 300 25.35 8.52 -4.26
N ALA A 301 25.82 7.78 -3.27
CA ALA A 301 24.98 6.88 -2.46
C ALA A 301 23.95 7.62 -1.59
N PHE A 302 24.23 8.87 -1.19
CA PHE A 302 23.42 9.68 -0.29
C PHE A 302 23.04 11.04 -0.89
N ASP A 303 22.82 11.08 -2.20
CA ASP A 303 22.30 12.29 -2.83
C ASP A 303 20.78 12.35 -2.69
N HIS A 304 20.31 13.45 -2.11
CA HIS A 304 18.88 13.75 -2.00
C HIS A 304 18.34 14.41 -3.28
N ASP A 305 19.22 14.86 -4.18
CA ASP A 305 18.90 15.44 -5.48
C ASP A 305 19.87 14.95 -6.58
N PRO A 306 19.74 13.68 -7.02
CA PRO A 306 20.70 13.01 -7.90
C PRO A 306 20.74 13.54 -9.34
N LEU A 307 20.03 14.63 -9.65
CA LEU A 307 20.10 15.36 -10.92
C LEU A 307 20.66 16.79 -10.78
N ALA A 308 20.83 17.28 -9.56
CA ALA A 308 21.42 18.60 -9.31
C ALA A 308 22.96 18.55 -9.22
N THR A 309 23.53 17.33 -9.21
CA THR A 309 24.96 17.04 -9.34
C THR A 309 25.38 16.84 -10.79
#